data_AF-A0A8E2JFR4-F1
#
_entry.id   AF-A0A8E2JFR4-F1
#
_cell.length_a   1.000
_cell.length_b   1.000
_cell.length_c   1.000
_cell.angle_alpha   90.00
_cell.angle_beta   90.00
_cell.angle_gamma   90.00
#
_symmetry.space_group_name_H-M   'P 1'
#
loop_
_entity.id
_entity.type
_entity.pdbx_description
1 polymer ?
#
loop_
_entity_poly.entity_id
_entity_poly.type
_entity_poly.pdbx_seq_one_letter_code
_entity_poly.pdbx_strand_id
1 'polypeptide(L)'
;MPFLVTILTHTFPSLALSALSAYGLYISYLCISKLRQYEERSEKAAKWSNTAADQLYKTRATQTSAAVAVLVSFVTSTALGFGSVGPGFVGTVLRIGNVIAVVAAMVHVKGFWDGKAKVPFVEGYNEAIESTEELIMVLGYLAAGWGGFVLVGLLMG
;
A
#
# COMPACT_ATOMS: atom_id res chain seq x y z
N MET A 1 6.12 27.75 -21.97
CA MET A 1 6.80 26.42 -22.01
C MET A 1 6.95 25.77 -20.63
N PRO A 2 7.39 26.44 -19.53
CA PRO A 2 7.63 25.73 -18.24
C PRO A 2 6.34 25.25 -17.54
N PHE A 3 5.23 25.97 -17.70
CA PHE A 3 3.96 25.63 -17.03
C PHE A 3 3.37 24.28 -17.48
N LEU A 4 3.43 23.98 -18.78
CA LEU A 4 2.86 22.77 -19.36
C LEU A 4 3.72 21.54 -19.00
N VAL A 5 5.04 21.72 -18.90
CA VAL A 5 5.98 20.70 -18.41
C VAL A 5 5.68 20.36 -16.95
N THR A 6 5.57 21.35 -16.06
CA THR A 6 5.26 21.12 -14.63
C THR A 6 3.96 20.35 -14.42
N ILE A 7 2.91 20.69 -15.18
CA ILE A 7 1.63 20.01 -15.09
C ILE A 7 1.75 18.54 -15.51
N LEU A 8 2.44 18.27 -16.63
CA LEU A 8 2.60 16.92 -17.17
C LEU A 8 3.54 16.05 -16.32
N THR A 9 4.62 16.61 -15.75
CA THR A 9 5.64 15.85 -15.03
C THR A 9 5.37 15.73 -13.54
N HIS A 10 4.60 16.66 -12.94
CA HIS A 10 4.36 16.67 -11.51
C HIS A 10 2.90 16.54 -11.11
N THR A 11 2.02 17.33 -11.71
CA THR A 11 0.60 17.40 -11.29
C THR A 11 -0.17 16.15 -11.70
N PHE A 12 -0.20 15.83 -13.00
CA PHE A 12 -0.95 14.69 -13.52
C PHE A 12 -0.53 13.35 -12.90
N PRO A 13 0.77 13.02 -12.80
CA PRO A 13 1.16 11.74 -12.23
C PRO A 13 0.88 11.67 -10.72
N SER A 14 0.94 12.80 -9.99
CA SER A 14 0.55 12.85 -8.57
C SER A 14 -0.95 12.57 -8.39
N LEU A 15 -1.81 13.12 -9.25
CA LEU A 15 -3.25 12.83 -9.22
C LEU A 15 -3.55 11.37 -9.60
N ALA A 16 -2.81 10.80 -10.54
CA ALA A 16 -2.92 9.38 -10.88
C ALA A 16 -2.54 8.48 -9.67
N LEU A 17 -1.45 8.82 -8.97
CA LEU A 17 -1.07 8.11 -7.74
C LEU A 17 -2.08 8.31 -6.60
N SER A 18 -2.75 9.46 -6.53
CA SER A 18 -3.85 9.68 -5.59
C SER A 18 -5.02 8.76 -5.89
N ALA A 19 -5.46 8.66 -7.15
CA ALA A 19 -6.53 7.74 -7.55
C ALA A 19 -6.16 6.28 -7.27
N LEU A 20 -4.93 5.87 -7.60
CA LEU A 20 -4.43 4.53 -7.31
C LEU A 20 -4.37 4.24 -5.80
N SER A 21 -3.93 5.22 -5.00
CA SER A 21 -3.89 5.06 -3.54
C SER A 21 -5.31 4.99 -2.94
N ALA A 22 -6.27 5.75 -3.48
CA ALA A 22 -7.67 5.65 -3.08
C ALA A 22 -8.24 4.26 -3.37
N TYR A 23 -7.90 3.68 -4.53
CA TYR A 23 -8.22 2.28 -4.83
C TYR A 23 -7.59 1.32 -3.82
N GLY A 24 -6.30 1.48 -3.51
CA GLY A 24 -5.63 0.68 -2.49
C GLY A 24 -6.25 0.79 -1.10
N LEU A 25 -6.75 1.97 -0.71
CA LEU A 25 -7.48 2.18 0.54
C LEU A 25 -8.82 1.44 0.53
N TYR A 26 -9.53 1.46 -0.60
CA TYR A 26 -10.75 0.68 -0.79
C TYR A 26 -10.48 -0.83 -0.63
N ILE A 27 -9.42 -1.35 -1.27
CA ILE A 27 -9.03 -2.76 -1.11
C ILE A 27 -8.62 -3.06 0.33
N SER A 28 -7.86 -2.17 0.98
CA SER A 28 -7.49 -2.32 2.40
C SER A 28 -8.71 -2.37 3.30
N TYR A 29 -9.73 -1.54 3.04
CA TYR A 29 -11.00 -1.54 3.76
C TYR A 29 -11.74 -2.87 3.59
N LEU A 30 -11.80 -3.41 2.38
CA LEU A 30 -12.41 -4.73 2.13
C LEU A 30 -11.66 -5.84 2.88
N CYS A 31 -10.31 -5.86 2.81
CA CYS A 31 -9.48 -6.84 3.51
C CYS A 31 -9.71 -6.82 5.02
N ILE A 32 -9.65 -5.63 5.63
CA ILE A 32 -9.82 -5.46 7.08
C ILE A 32 -11.24 -5.86 7.49
N SER A 33 -12.25 -5.48 6.72
CA SER A 33 -13.65 -5.82 7.02
C SER A 33 -13.89 -7.33 6.98
N LYS A 34 -13.36 -8.03 5.97
CA LYS A 34 -13.42 -9.50 5.88
C LYS A 34 -12.67 -10.17 7.02
N LEU A 35 -11.49 -9.68 7.38
CA LEU A 35 -10.71 -10.23 8.49
C LEU A 35 -11.43 -10.11 9.83
N ARG A 36 -12.08 -8.97 10.09
CA ARG A 36 -12.87 -8.75 11.32
C ARG A 36 -13.99 -9.79 11.49
N GLN A 37 -14.56 -10.29 10.40
CA GLN A 37 -15.60 -11.33 10.45
C GLN A 37 -15.08 -12.66 11.04
N TYR A 38 -13.80 -12.98 10.81
CA TYR A 38 -13.17 -14.23 11.26
C TYR A 38 -12.26 -14.05 12.48
N GLU A 39 -12.14 -12.81 12.96
CA GLU A 39 -11.22 -12.42 14.02
C GLU A 39 -11.58 -13.08 15.35
N GLU A 40 -12.86 -13.15 15.71
CA GLU A 40 -13.30 -13.78 16.97
C GLU A 40 -12.90 -15.27 17.03
N ARG A 41 -13.02 -15.99 15.90
CA ARG A 41 -12.61 -17.40 15.82
C ARG A 41 -11.10 -17.54 15.94
N SER A 42 -10.37 -16.66 15.28
CA SER A 42 -8.90 -16.62 15.30
C SER A 42 -8.38 -16.28 16.70
N GLU A 43 -9.03 -15.37 17.43
CA GLU A 43 -8.71 -15.03 18.82
C GLU A 43 -8.98 -16.19 19.77
N LYS A 44 -10.11 -16.90 19.61
CA LYS A 44 -10.39 -18.10 20.40
C LYS A 44 -9.31 -19.16 20.17
N ALA A 45 -8.89 -19.40 18.93
CA ALA A 45 -7.80 -20.32 18.62
C ALA A 45 -6.45 -19.86 19.21
N ALA A 46 -6.17 -18.54 19.17
CA ALA A 46 -4.96 -17.96 19.73
C ALA A 46 -4.81 -18.16 21.24
N LYS A 47 -5.92 -18.27 21.99
CA LYS A 47 -5.87 -18.55 23.44
C LYS A 47 -5.29 -19.93 23.77
N TRP A 48 -5.40 -20.87 22.84
CA TRP A 48 -5.00 -22.27 23.06
C TRP A 48 -3.80 -22.69 22.21
N SER A 49 -3.31 -21.83 21.31
CA SER A 49 -2.18 -22.13 20.43
C SER A 49 -1.34 -20.89 20.15
N ASN A 50 -0.07 -20.95 20.55
CA ASN A 50 0.92 -19.90 20.24
C ASN A 50 1.08 -19.68 18.73
N THR A 51 0.96 -20.74 17.93
CA THR A 51 1.01 -20.64 16.47
C THR A 51 -0.18 -19.84 15.92
N ALA A 52 -1.39 -20.07 16.45
CA ALA A 52 -2.56 -19.30 16.05
C ALA A 52 -2.45 -17.83 16.46
N ALA A 53 -1.89 -17.55 17.65
CA ALA A 53 -1.61 -16.19 18.11
C ALA A 53 -0.61 -15.46 17.20
N ASP A 54 0.48 -16.12 16.82
CA ASP A 54 1.48 -15.56 15.90
C ASP A 54 0.89 -15.27 14.50
N GLN A 55 0.09 -16.18 13.95
CA GLN A 55 -0.56 -15.97 12.65
C GLN A 55 -1.57 -14.81 12.69
N LEU A 56 -2.36 -14.68 13.76
CA LEU A 56 -3.28 -13.58 13.94
C LEU A 56 -2.53 -12.24 14.04
N TYR A 57 -1.44 -12.20 14.82
CA TYR A 57 -0.60 -11.02 14.94
C TYR A 57 0.00 -10.59 13.59
N LYS A 58 0.62 -11.52 12.85
CA LYS A 58 1.23 -11.23 11.54
C LYS A 58 0.18 -10.79 10.51
N THR A 59 -1.01 -11.38 10.55
CA THR A 59 -2.13 -10.96 9.71
C THR A 59 -2.52 -9.51 9.97
N ARG A 60 -2.72 -9.13 11.23
CA ARG A 60 -3.02 -7.73 11.61
C ARG A 60 -1.88 -6.80 11.20
N ALA A 61 -0.64 -7.14 11.55
CA ALA A 61 0.53 -6.32 11.30
C ALA A 61 0.74 -6.03 9.81
N THR A 62 0.61 -7.05 8.95
CA THR A 62 0.78 -6.88 7.50
C THR A 62 -0.31 -6.00 6.90
N GLN A 63 -1.58 -6.25 7.24
CA GLN A 63 -2.71 -5.46 6.75
C GLN A 63 -2.66 -4.00 7.22
N THR A 64 -2.33 -3.77 8.50
CA THR A 64 -2.12 -2.42 9.01
C THR A 64 -0.95 -1.72 8.33
N SER A 65 0.18 -2.39 8.14
CA SER A 65 1.35 -1.79 7.48
C SER A 65 1.06 -1.39 6.03
N ALA A 66 0.33 -2.23 5.29
CA ALA A 66 -0.11 -1.94 3.94
C ALA A 66 -1.07 -0.74 3.91
N ALA A 67 -2.12 -0.77 4.73
CA ALA A 67 -3.11 0.30 4.80
C ALA A 67 -2.48 1.65 5.15
N VAL A 68 -1.54 1.67 6.10
CA VAL A 68 -0.79 2.89 6.48
C VAL A 68 0.07 3.39 5.31
N ALA A 69 0.82 2.53 4.64
CA ALA A 69 1.65 2.94 3.50
C ALA A 69 0.82 3.52 2.36
N VAL A 70 -0.33 2.90 2.04
CA VAL A 70 -1.25 3.40 1.02
C VAL A 70 -1.89 4.72 1.46
N LEU A 71 -2.27 4.88 2.73
CA LEU A 71 -2.83 6.13 3.25
C LEU A 71 -1.82 7.28 3.16
N VAL A 72 -0.57 7.03 3.55
CA VAL A 72 0.51 8.02 3.45
C VAL A 72 0.76 8.39 1.98
N SER A 73 0.72 7.41 1.07
CA SER A 73 0.78 7.66 -0.38
C SER A 73 -0.36 8.55 -0.83
N PHE A 74 -1.60 8.23 -0.47
CA PHE A 74 -2.79 9.01 -0.83
C PHE A 74 -2.68 10.47 -0.38
N VAL A 75 -2.34 10.70 0.90
CA VAL A 75 -2.21 12.05 1.46
C VAL A 75 -1.09 12.81 0.73
N THR A 76 0.06 12.17 0.53
CA THR A 76 1.21 12.80 -0.11
C THR A 76 0.93 13.15 -1.58
N SER A 77 0.40 12.20 -2.35
CA SER A 77 0.11 12.39 -3.77
C SER A 77 -0.99 13.43 -3.99
N THR A 78 -1.98 13.49 -3.10
CA THR A 78 -3.02 14.51 -3.14
C THR A 78 -2.45 15.90 -2.85
N ALA A 79 -1.63 16.03 -1.80
CA ALA A 79 -0.99 17.30 -1.47
C ALA A 79 -0.05 17.81 -2.58
N LEU A 80 0.71 16.91 -3.23
CA LEU A 80 1.56 17.24 -4.38
C LEU A 80 0.73 17.57 -5.63
N GLY A 81 -0.34 16.81 -5.88
CA GLY A 81 -1.22 16.99 -7.05
C GLY A 81 -1.97 18.31 -7.05
N PHE A 82 -2.40 18.81 -5.89
CA PHE A 82 -3.05 20.12 -5.77
C PHE A 82 -2.08 21.29 -5.53
N GLY A 83 -0.77 21.04 -5.54
CA GLY A 83 0.24 22.07 -5.39
C GLY A 83 0.44 22.60 -3.96
N SER A 84 -0.14 21.94 -2.95
CA SER A 84 0.07 22.27 -1.53
C SER A 84 1.52 22.06 -1.09
N VAL A 85 2.27 21.21 -1.79
CA VAL A 85 3.71 21.02 -1.59
C VAL A 85 4.43 21.17 -2.94
N GLY A 86 5.34 22.13 -3.03
CA GLY A 86 6.10 22.41 -4.26
C GLY A 86 7.24 21.41 -4.54
N PRO A 87 7.86 21.48 -5.73
CA PRO A 87 8.88 20.52 -6.18
C PRO A 87 10.26 20.64 -5.49
N GLY A 88 10.39 21.44 -4.43
CA GLY A 88 11.65 21.64 -3.71
C GLY A 88 12.07 20.46 -2.82
N PHE A 89 13.00 20.73 -1.90
CA PHE A 89 13.57 19.73 -0.99
C PHE A 89 12.49 18.88 -0.28
N VAL A 90 11.46 19.53 0.26
CA VAL A 90 10.36 18.86 0.97
C VAL A 90 9.62 17.88 0.06
N GLY A 91 9.24 18.32 -1.16
CA GLY A 91 8.56 17.46 -2.13
C GLY A 91 9.42 16.27 -2.55
N THR A 92 10.73 16.46 -2.66
CA THR A 92 11.69 15.38 -2.97
C THR A 92 11.80 14.36 -1.85
N VAL A 93 11.96 14.82 -0.60
CA VAL A 93 12.00 13.95 0.59
C VAL A 93 10.71 13.16 0.72
N LEU A 94 9.55 13.78 0.49
CA LEU A 94 8.25 13.09 0.54
C LEU A 94 8.14 11.98 -0.51
N ARG A 95 8.60 12.22 -1.75
CA ARG A 95 8.61 11.19 -2.80
C ARG A 95 9.50 10.01 -2.42
N ILE A 96 10.72 10.27 -1.97
CA ILE A 96 11.68 9.23 -1.54
C ILE A 96 11.12 8.46 -0.33
N GLY A 97 10.56 9.17 0.65
CA GLY A 97 9.93 8.57 1.82
C GLY A 97 8.78 7.63 1.44
N ASN A 98 7.98 8.00 0.44
CA ASN A 98 6.91 7.12 -0.06
C ASN A 98 7.45 5.89 -0.78
N VAL A 99 8.52 6.00 -1.59
CA VAL A 99 9.18 4.81 -2.15
C VAL A 99 9.56 3.84 -1.02
N ILE A 100 10.24 4.34 0.00
CA ILE A 100 10.70 3.51 1.12
C ILE A 100 9.51 2.89 1.86
N ALA A 101 8.49 3.69 2.21
CA ALA A 101 7.34 3.22 2.95
C ALA A 101 6.55 2.13 2.20
N VAL A 102 6.29 2.36 0.91
CA VAL A 102 5.54 1.42 0.07
C VAL A 102 6.33 0.15 -0.17
N VAL A 103 7.63 0.24 -0.47
CA VAL A 103 8.49 -0.95 -0.66
C VAL A 103 8.61 -1.74 0.64
N ALA A 104 8.80 -1.08 1.78
CA ALA A 104 8.88 -1.75 3.07
C ALA A 104 7.57 -2.49 3.41
N ALA A 105 6.42 -1.84 3.19
CA ALA A 105 5.12 -2.48 3.36
C ALA A 105 4.93 -3.66 2.40
N MET A 106 5.27 -3.50 1.12
CA MET A 106 5.18 -4.57 0.11
C MET A 106 6.03 -5.78 0.50
N VAL A 107 7.29 -5.56 0.93
CA VAL A 107 8.18 -6.64 1.38
C VAL A 107 7.64 -7.31 2.64
N HIS A 108 7.12 -6.55 3.60
CA HIS A 108 6.54 -7.10 4.83
C HIS A 108 5.29 -7.96 4.55
N VAL A 109 4.38 -7.47 3.71
CA VAL A 109 3.17 -8.18 3.32
C VAL A 109 3.54 -9.43 2.53
N LYS A 110 4.37 -9.29 1.49
CA LYS A 110 4.83 -10.42 0.68
C LYS A 110 5.53 -11.46 1.55
N GLY A 111 6.45 -11.07 2.42
CA GLY A 111 7.18 -12.01 3.27
C GLY A 111 6.31 -12.91 4.15
N PHE A 112 5.11 -12.47 4.53
CA PHE A 112 4.16 -13.28 5.29
C PHE A 112 3.20 -14.09 4.41
N TRP A 113 2.72 -13.50 3.30
CA TRP A 113 1.66 -14.09 2.48
C TRP A 113 2.15 -14.88 1.27
N ASP A 114 3.41 -14.68 0.86
CA ASP A 114 4.00 -15.37 -0.29
C ASP A 114 4.02 -16.89 -0.08
N GLY A 115 3.62 -17.62 -1.12
CA GLY A 115 3.54 -19.08 -1.09
C GLY A 115 2.39 -19.68 -0.26
N LYS A 116 1.48 -18.89 0.33
CA LYS A 116 0.27 -19.43 0.98
C LYS A 116 -0.69 -19.98 -0.09
N ALA A 117 -0.88 -21.30 -0.10
CA ALA A 117 -1.76 -21.97 -1.06
C ALA A 117 -3.23 -21.77 -0.71
N LYS A 118 -4.09 -21.58 -1.73
CA LYS A 118 -5.55 -21.64 -1.58
C LYS A 118 -5.98 -23.06 -1.19
N VAL A 119 -6.93 -23.17 -0.26
CA VAL A 119 -7.45 -24.44 0.25
C VAL A 119 -8.86 -24.69 -0.31
N PRO A 120 -9.15 -25.86 -0.91
CA PRO A 120 -10.48 -26.17 -1.40
C PRO A 120 -11.54 -26.03 -0.30
N PHE A 121 -12.69 -25.44 -0.65
CA PHE A 121 -13.86 -25.27 0.24
C PHE A 121 -13.67 -24.33 1.46
N VAL A 122 -12.57 -23.55 1.51
CA VAL A 122 -12.33 -22.54 2.56
C VAL A 122 -12.32 -21.14 1.95
N GLU A 123 -13.52 -20.65 1.61
CA GLU A 123 -13.71 -19.40 0.85
C GLU A 123 -13.06 -18.19 1.53
N GLY A 124 -13.33 -17.94 2.81
CA GLY A 124 -12.80 -16.76 3.50
C GLY A 124 -11.27 -16.70 3.57
N TYR A 125 -10.59 -17.84 3.66
CA TYR A 125 -9.13 -17.89 3.62
C TYR A 125 -8.58 -17.61 2.21
N ASN A 126 -9.21 -18.19 1.20
CA ASN A 126 -8.83 -17.99 -0.21
C ASN A 126 -9.05 -16.55 -0.66
N GLU A 127 -10.15 -15.94 -0.20
CA GLU A 127 -10.43 -14.52 -0.42
C GLU A 127 -9.39 -13.63 0.25
N ALA A 128 -8.94 -13.96 1.46
CA ALA A 128 -7.89 -13.19 2.13
C ALA A 128 -6.55 -13.26 1.37
N ILE A 129 -6.20 -14.42 0.81
CA ILE A 129 -5.03 -14.56 -0.08
C ILE A 129 -5.20 -13.66 -1.30
N GLU A 130 -6.32 -13.75 -2.00
CA GLU A 130 -6.58 -13.01 -3.23
C GLU A 130 -6.60 -11.49 -3.03
N SER A 131 -7.30 -11.02 -2.00
CA SER A 131 -7.33 -9.59 -1.69
C SER A 131 -5.95 -9.06 -1.24
N THR A 132 -5.13 -9.92 -0.63
CA THR A 132 -3.74 -9.55 -0.30
C THR A 132 -2.86 -9.48 -1.55
N GLU A 133 -2.99 -10.43 -2.48
CA GLU A 133 -2.28 -10.38 -3.78
C GLU A 133 -2.61 -9.08 -4.53
N GLU A 134 -3.89 -8.70 -4.54
CA GLU A 134 -4.32 -7.43 -5.12
C GLU A 134 -3.69 -6.22 -4.42
N LEU A 135 -3.66 -6.22 -3.08
CA LEU A 135 -3.01 -5.16 -2.32
C LEU A 135 -1.49 -5.08 -2.58
N ILE A 136 -0.82 -6.22 -2.74
CA ILE A 136 0.60 -6.29 -3.14
C ILE A 136 0.79 -5.68 -4.53
N MET A 137 -0.11 -5.94 -5.49
CA MET A 137 -0.04 -5.32 -6.81
C MET A 137 -0.19 -3.80 -6.73
N VAL A 138 -1.14 -3.30 -5.94
CA VAL A 138 -1.31 -1.85 -5.72
C VAL A 138 -0.06 -1.23 -5.12
N LEU A 139 0.53 -1.84 -4.09
CA LEU A 139 1.80 -1.40 -3.51
C LEU A 139 2.93 -1.43 -4.56
N GLY A 140 2.98 -2.44 -5.43
CA GLY A 140 3.92 -2.51 -6.54
C GLY A 140 3.79 -1.34 -7.52
N TYR A 141 2.57 -1.00 -7.93
CA TYR A 141 2.30 0.14 -8.81
C TYR A 141 2.63 1.48 -8.13
N LEU A 142 2.33 1.62 -6.84
CA LEU A 142 2.71 2.81 -6.08
C LEU A 142 4.23 2.94 -5.96
N ALA A 143 4.95 1.84 -5.69
CA ALA A 143 6.41 1.83 -5.62
C ALA A 143 7.03 2.24 -6.96
N ALA A 144 6.54 1.68 -8.07
CA ALA A 144 6.98 2.03 -9.42
C ALA A 144 6.69 3.50 -9.74
N GLY A 145 5.49 4.00 -9.39
CA GLY A 145 5.10 5.38 -9.62
C GLY A 145 5.94 6.40 -8.85
N TRP A 146 6.13 6.20 -7.55
CA TRP A 146 7.00 7.04 -6.73
C TRP A 146 8.47 6.95 -7.17
N GLY A 147 8.95 5.76 -7.52
CA GLY A 147 10.30 5.56 -8.04
C GLY A 147 10.53 6.31 -9.35
N GLY A 148 9.57 6.23 -10.28
CA GLY A 148 9.59 7.00 -11.53
C GLY A 148 9.65 8.50 -11.28
N PHE A 149 8.92 9.01 -10.29
CA PHE A 149 8.98 10.42 -9.88
C PHE A 149 10.36 10.87 -9.44
N VAL A 150 11.02 10.05 -8.60
CA VAL A 150 12.37 10.33 -8.11
C VAL A 150 13.36 10.32 -9.27
N LEU A 151 13.27 9.33 -10.16
CA LEU A 151 14.15 9.20 -11.33
C LEU A 151 14.00 10.39 -12.29
N VAL A 152 12.77 10.79 -12.63
CA VAL A 152 12.52 11.96 -13.49
C VAL A 152 13.07 13.23 -12.86
N GLY A 153 12.87 13.42 -11.54
CA GLY A 153 13.41 14.56 -10.82
C GLY A 153 14.94 14.63 -10.85
N LEU A 154 15.62 13.48 -10.75
CA LEU A 154 17.09 13.40 -10.85
C LEU A 154 17.61 13.63 -12.26
N LEU A 155 16.86 13.26 -13.30
CA LEU A 155 17.26 13.44 -14.71
C LEU A 155 17.00 14.85 -15.22
N MET A 156 16.04 15.57 -14.63
CA MET A 156 15.65 16.93 -15.02
C MET A 156 16.29 18.03 -14.16
N GLY A 157 16.86 17.69 -13.01
CA GLY A 157 17.61 18.60 -12.14
C GLY A 157 19.05 18.76 -12.58
#